data_AF-A0A7V9U814-F1
#
_entry.id   AF-A0A7V9U814-F1
#
_cell.length_a   1.000
_cell.length_b   1.000
_cell.length_c   1.000
_cell.angle_alpha   90.00
_cell.angle_beta   90.00
_cell.angle_gamma   90.00
#
_symmetry.space_group_name_H-M   'P 1'
#
loop_
_entity.id
_entity.type
_entity.pdbx_description
1 polymer ?
#
loop_
_entity_poly.entity_id
_entity_poly.type
_entity_poly.pdbx_seq_one_letter_code
_entity_poly.pdbx_strand_id
1 'polypeptide(L)'
;TDKIPYVDSLWDSVSTLIRPTIGAMLGYLLAGDADSVNAALYAAAGGGSALASHLVKASTRLAINASPEPVTNVTVSLGEDVTVAGVVALALYHPWLALGVASLLFVTGVVLVVVLFRFVVRGWRRWKARGTPTRA
;
A
#
# COMPACT_ATOMS: atom_id res chain seq x y z
N THR A 1 9.06 -12.98 10.84
CA THR A 1 10.14 -13.29 9.87
C THR A 1 11.36 -12.39 10.04
N ASP A 2 11.40 -11.56 11.09
CA ASP A 2 12.39 -10.49 11.33
C ASP A 2 13.84 -10.91 11.64
N LYS A 3 14.22 -12.17 11.43
CA LYS A 3 15.56 -12.66 11.81
C LYS A 3 16.58 -12.70 10.67
N ILE A 4 16.14 -12.58 9.41
CA ILE A 4 17.04 -12.58 8.24
C ILE A 4 16.58 -11.48 7.25
N PRO A 5 17.23 -10.30 7.23
CA PRO A 5 16.78 -9.11 6.47
C PRO A 5 16.56 -9.35 4.97
N TYR A 6 17.40 -10.20 4.37
CA TYR A 6 17.29 -10.54 2.95
C TYR A 6 16.10 -11.45 2.63
N VAL A 7 15.69 -12.31 3.56
CA VAL A 7 14.55 -13.20 3.38
C VAL A 7 13.24 -12.41 3.43
N ASP A 8 13.13 -11.44 4.34
CA ASP A 8 11.96 -10.57 4.45
C ASP A 8 11.80 -9.69 3.21
N SER A 9 12.91 -9.12 2.70
CA SER A 9 12.90 -8.31 1.47
C SER A 9 12.54 -9.13 0.22
N LEU A 10 13.05 -10.36 0.12
CA LEU A 10 12.70 -11.28 -0.97
C LEU A 10 11.22 -11.68 -0.90
N TRP A 11 10.72 -11.95 0.30
CA TRP A 11 9.33 -12.30 0.54
C TRP A 11 8.37 -11.13 0.22
N ASP A 12 8.75 -9.90 0.56
CA ASP A 12 8.01 -8.70 0.17
C ASP A 12 8.03 -8.48 -1.35
N SER A 13 9.14 -8.79 -2.01
CA SER A 13 9.25 -8.72 -3.47
C SER A 13 8.29 -9.70 -4.15
N VAL A 14 8.26 -10.96 -3.69
CA VAL A 14 7.31 -11.97 -4.16
C VAL A 14 5.87 -11.55 -3.87
N SER A 15 5.61 -11.04 -2.67
CA SER A 15 4.28 -10.58 -2.25
C SER A 15 3.76 -9.39 -3.05
N THR A 16 4.65 -8.59 -3.64
CA THR A 16 4.31 -7.48 -4.55
C THR A 16 3.61 -7.98 -5.83
N LEU A 17 3.81 -9.25 -6.20
CA LEU A 17 3.10 -9.88 -7.31
C LEU A 17 1.88 -10.68 -6.82
N ILE A 18 2.08 -11.51 -5.79
CA ILE A 18 1.04 -12.44 -5.34
C ILE A 18 -0.18 -11.70 -4.77
N ARG A 19 0.02 -10.70 -3.91
CA ARG A 19 -1.11 -10.00 -3.27
C ARG A 19 -2.00 -9.26 -4.26
N PRO A 20 -1.47 -8.45 -5.20
CA PRO A 20 -2.32 -7.80 -6.19
C PRO A 20 -3.05 -8.79 -7.09
N THR A 21 -2.41 -9.91 -7.46
CA THR A 21 -3.09 -10.95 -8.25
C THR A 21 -4.26 -11.55 -7.48
N ILE A 22 -4.07 -11.93 -6.21
CA ILE A 22 -5.16 -12.44 -5.37
C ILE A 22 -6.25 -11.38 -5.19
N GLY A 23 -5.87 -10.13 -4.91
CA GLY A 23 -6.82 -9.02 -4.79
C GLY A 23 -7.64 -8.82 -6.07
N ALA A 24 -7.01 -8.92 -7.24
CA ALA A 24 -7.70 -8.80 -8.53
C ALA A 24 -8.66 -9.97 -8.77
N MET A 25 -8.24 -11.19 -8.43
CA MET A 25 -9.11 -12.37 -8.50
C MET A 25 -10.32 -12.21 -7.58
N LEU A 26 -10.13 -11.77 -6.34
CA LEU A 26 -11.25 -11.53 -5.41
C LEU A 26 -12.19 -10.43 -5.92
N GLY A 27 -11.64 -9.33 -6.45
CA GLY A 27 -12.44 -8.28 -7.07
C GLY A 27 -13.27 -8.81 -8.24
N TYR A 28 -12.66 -9.58 -9.14
CA TYR A 28 -13.37 -10.23 -10.25
C TYR A 28 -14.47 -11.17 -9.77
N LEU A 29 -14.20 -12.01 -8.77
CA LEU A 29 -15.19 -12.93 -8.21
C LEU A 29 -16.37 -12.19 -7.56
N LEU A 30 -16.10 -11.06 -6.91
CA LEU A 30 -17.14 -10.20 -6.33
C LEU A 30 -17.99 -9.48 -7.38
N ALA A 31 -17.50 -9.34 -8.61
CA ALA A 31 -18.26 -8.73 -9.70
C ALA A 31 -19.46 -9.59 -10.13
N GLY A 32 -19.44 -10.90 -9.88
CA GLY A 32 -20.54 -11.81 -10.20
C GLY A 32 -20.91 -11.80 -11.69
N ASP A 33 -22.18 -11.55 -11.97
CA ASP A 33 -22.74 -11.51 -13.33
C ASP A 33 -22.55 -10.15 -14.05
N ALA A 34 -21.67 -9.30 -13.54
CA ALA A 34 -21.35 -8.03 -14.20
C ALA A 34 -20.79 -8.25 -15.62
N ASP A 35 -21.03 -7.29 -16.50
CA ASP A 35 -20.43 -7.29 -17.83
C ASP A 35 -18.89 -7.23 -17.76
N SER A 36 -18.24 -7.53 -18.89
CA SER A 36 -16.78 -7.65 -18.95
C SER A 36 -16.05 -6.39 -18.51
N VAL A 37 -16.62 -5.21 -18.79
CA VAL A 37 -16.06 -3.92 -18.39
C VAL A 37 -16.13 -3.75 -16.87
N ASN A 38 -17.30 -3.95 -16.26
CA ASN A 38 -17.42 -3.82 -14.82
C ASN A 38 -16.61 -4.87 -14.08
N ALA A 39 -16.60 -6.13 -14.53
CA ALA A 39 -15.77 -7.19 -13.95
C ALA A 39 -14.28 -6.83 -13.96
N ALA A 40 -13.80 -6.21 -15.05
CA ALA A 40 -12.42 -5.70 -15.12
C ALA A 40 -12.18 -4.53 -14.14
N LEU A 41 -13.15 -3.63 -13.94
CA LEU A 41 -13.05 -2.54 -12.96
C LEU A 41 -12.99 -3.06 -11.53
N TYR A 42 -13.81 -4.04 -11.17
CA TYR A 42 -13.76 -4.67 -9.85
C TYR A 42 -12.44 -5.41 -9.62
N ALA A 43 -11.93 -6.12 -10.64
CA ALA A 43 -10.60 -6.74 -10.59
C ALA A 43 -9.49 -5.71 -10.39
N ALA A 44 -9.53 -4.60 -11.14
CA ALA A 44 -8.56 -3.52 -10.99
C ALA A 44 -8.64 -2.86 -9.61
N ALA A 45 -9.84 -2.66 -9.06
CA ALA A 45 -10.03 -2.12 -7.71
C ALA A 45 -9.47 -3.07 -6.63
N GLY A 46 -9.76 -4.37 -6.72
CA GLY A 46 -9.25 -5.36 -5.79
C GLY A 46 -7.73 -5.53 -5.85
N GLY A 47 -7.17 -5.63 -7.06
CA GLY A 47 -5.72 -5.78 -7.24
C GLY A 47 -4.96 -4.50 -6.90
N GLY A 48 -5.47 -3.35 -7.31
CA GLY A 48 -4.88 -2.04 -7.04
C GLY A 48 -4.88 -1.70 -5.55
N SER A 49 -5.97 -1.97 -4.83
CA SER A 49 -6.03 -1.76 -3.38
C SER A 49 -5.07 -2.68 -2.61
N ALA A 50 -4.96 -3.94 -3.02
CA ALA A 50 -4.00 -4.88 -2.43
C ALA A 50 -2.54 -4.45 -2.69
N LEU A 51 -2.23 -4.00 -3.91
CA LEU A 51 -0.90 -3.45 -4.24
C LEU A 51 -0.59 -2.21 -3.41
N ALA A 52 -1.51 -1.25 -3.36
CA ALA A 52 -1.32 -0.02 -2.59
C ALA A 52 -1.06 -0.31 -1.11
N SER A 53 -1.83 -1.21 -0.52
CA SER A 53 -1.66 -1.62 0.89
C SER A 53 -0.30 -2.29 1.13
N HIS A 54 0.15 -3.16 0.20
CA HIS A 54 1.46 -3.81 0.30
C HIS A 54 2.60 -2.80 0.21
N LEU A 55 2.52 -1.84 -0.72
CA LEU A 55 3.54 -0.79 -0.87
C LEU A 55 3.63 0.10 0.36
N VAL A 56 2.49 0.44 0.99
CA VAL A 56 2.48 1.17 2.26
C VAL A 56 3.23 0.37 3.33
N LYS A 57 2.87 -0.91 3.54
CA LYS A 57 3.55 -1.78 4.50
C LYS A 57 5.05 -1.89 4.25
N ALA A 58 5.46 -2.17 3.01
CA ALA A 58 6.86 -2.30 2.63
C ALA A 58 7.64 -0.99 2.86
N SER A 59 7.05 0.17 2.53
CA SER A 59 7.67 1.48 2.75
C SER A 59 7.80 1.84 4.24
N THR A 60 6.79 1.50 5.05
CA THR A 60 6.84 1.68 6.50
C THR A 60 7.92 0.80 7.12
N ARG A 61 8.05 -0.46 6.69
CA ARG A 61 9.14 -1.34 7.12
C ARG A 61 10.51 -0.81 6.74
N LEU A 62 10.68 -0.29 5.52
CA LEU A 62 11.93 0.34 5.09
C LEU A 62 12.29 1.53 5.99
N ALA A 63 11.31 2.37 6.33
CA ALA A 63 11.53 3.54 7.20
C ALA A 63 11.87 3.14 8.64
N ILE A 64 11.19 2.14 9.20
CA ILE A 64 11.44 1.66 10.57
C ILE A 64 12.79 0.92 10.64
N ASN A 65 13.11 0.08 9.65
CA ASN A 65 14.37 -0.66 9.61
C ASN A 65 15.60 0.23 9.36
N ALA A 66 15.42 1.48 8.91
CA ALA A 66 16.51 2.43 8.78
C ALA A 66 17.11 2.85 10.15
N SER A 67 16.37 2.68 11.26
CA SER A 67 16.87 2.86 12.63
C SER A 67 16.18 1.86 13.57
N PRO A 68 16.74 0.64 13.75
CA PRO A 68 16.07 -0.43 14.47
C PRO A 68 16.06 -0.18 15.98
N GLU A 69 15.00 0.46 16.48
CA GLU A 69 14.72 0.56 17.91
C GLU A 69 13.77 -0.57 18.35
N PRO A 70 14.16 -1.43 19.32
CA PRO A 70 13.39 -2.63 19.68
C PRO A 70 11.94 -2.34 20.08
N VAL A 71 11.72 -1.24 20.82
CA VAL A 71 10.40 -0.83 21.30
C VAL A 71 9.50 -0.44 20.12
N THR A 72 10.03 0.29 19.14
CA THR A 72 9.29 0.73 17.95
C THR A 72 8.87 -0.44 17.08
N ASN A 73 9.75 -1.42 16.88
CA ASN A 73 9.43 -2.63 16.09
C ASN A 73 8.31 -3.46 16.72
N VAL A 74 8.40 -3.74 18.02
CA VAL A 74 7.37 -4.53 18.74
C VAL A 74 6.04 -3.78 18.74
N THR A 75 6.06 -2.48 19.00
CA THR A 75 4.84 -1.65 19.04
C THR A 75 4.16 -1.62 17.66
N VAL A 76 4.94 -1.48 16.58
CA VAL A 76 4.39 -1.49 15.22
C VAL A 76 3.83 -2.87 14.88
N SER A 77 4.53 -3.97 15.19
CA SER A 77 4.03 -5.32 14.91
C SER A 77 2.74 -5.63 15.66
N LEU A 78 2.66 -5.30 16.96
CA LEU A 78 1.43 -5.48 17.74
C LEU A 78 0.30 -4.59 17.22
N GLY A 79 0.63 -3.36 16.83
CA GLY A 79 -0.31 -2.45 16.19
C GLY A 79 -0.86 -3.00 14.88
N GLU A 80 -0.01 -3.61 14.04
CA GLU A 80 -0.44 -4.30 12.81
C GLU A 80 -1.42 -5.43 13.12
N ASP A 81 -1.11 -6.30 14.09
CA ASP A 81 -1.96 -7.45 14.43
C ASP A 81 -3.33 -7.02 14.99
N VAL A 82 -3.33 -6.05 15.91
CA VAL A 82 -4.57 -5.47 16.46
C VAL A 82 -5.38 -4.78 15.36
N THR A 83 -4.72 -4.06 14.45
CA THR A 83 -5.39 -3.41 13.32
C THR A 83 -6.05 -4.45 12.40
N VAL A 84 -5.35 -5.52 12.05
CA VAL A 84 -5.90 -6.60 11.22
C VAL A 84 -7.11 -7.23 11.91
N ALA A 85 -7.00 -7.59 13.18
CA ALA A 85 -8.11 -8.17 13.94
C ALA A 85 -9.31 -7.22 14.00
N GLY A 86 -9.07 -5.93 14.25
CA GLY A 86 -10.10 -4.89 14.29
C GLY A 86 -10.80 -4.67 12.95
N VAL A 87 -10.04 -4.60 11.84
CA VAL A 87 -10.59 -4.45 10.49
C VAL A 87 -11.42 -5.67 10.11
N VAL A 88 -10.95 -6.89 10.40
CA VAL A 88 -11.71 -8.12 10.14
C VAL A 88 -13.00 -8.14 10.96
N ALA A 89 -12.94 -7.83 12.26
CA ALA A 89 -14.12 -7.77 13.10
C ALA A 89 -15.13 -6.71 12.60
N LEU A 90 -14.66 -5.52 12.23
CA LEU A 90 -15.51 -4.45 11.70
C LEU A 90 -16.16 -4.87 10.37
N ALA A 91 -15.41 -5.54 9.49
CA ALA A 91 -15.94 -6.03 8.21
C ALA A 91 -17.04 -7.07 8.40
N LEU A 92 -16.92 -7.94 9.42
CA LEU A 92 -17.90 -9.00 9.71
C LEU A 92 -19.17 -8.46 10.39
N TYR A 93 -19.01 -7.59 11.41
CA TYR A 93 -20.14 -7.14 12.23
C TYR A 93 -20.77 -5.82 11.76
N HIS A 94 -20.01 -4.95 11.09
CA HIS A 94 -20.45 -3.64 10.65
C HIS A 94 -19.92 -3.30 9.23
N PRO A 95 -20.34 -4.04 8.19
CA PRO A 95 -19.76 -3.96 6.85
C PRO A 95 -19.83 -2.56 6.22
N TRP A 96 -20.91 -1.81 6.46
CA TRP A 96 -21.05 -0.44 5.95
C TRP A 96 -20.08 0.54 6.60
N LEU A 97 -19.81 0.39 7.91
CA LEU A 97 -18.79 1.18 8.60
C LEU A 97 -17.40 0.79 8.10
N ALA A 98 -17.12 -0.51 7.94
CA ALA A 98 -15.87 -0.98 7.36
C ALA A 98 -15.63 -0.40 5.97
N LEU A 99 -16.65 -0.42 5.10
CA LEU A 99 -16.60 0.16 3.76
C LEU A 99 -16.33 1.66 3.82
N GLY A 100 -17.03 2.40 4.69
CA GLY A 100 -16.83 3.85 4.86
C GLY A 100 -15.42 4.21 5.30
N VAL A 101 -14.91 3.52 6.32
CA VAL A 101 -13.53 3.70 6.81
C VAL A 101 -12.50 3.33 5.74
N ALA A 102 -12.66 2.17 5.09
CA ALA A 102 -11.77 1.73 4.02
C ALA A 102 -11.74 2.71 2.85
N SER A 103 -12.91 3.22 2.44
CA SER A 103 -13.04 4.21 1.37
C SER A 103 -12.37 5.53 1.72
N LEU A 104 -12.59 6.01 2.95
CA LEU A 104 -11.94 7.22 3.45
C LEU A 104 -10.42 7.08 3.43
N LEU A 105 -9.89 6.00 4.03
CA LEU A 105 -8.46 5.73 4.06
C LEU A 105 -7.86 5.58 2.65
N PHE A 106 -8.57 4.90 1.75
CA PHE A 106 -8.14 4.73 0.37
C PHE A 106 -8.04 6.08 -0.36
N VAL A 107 -9.07 6.91 -0.29
CA VAL A 107 -9.08 8.24 -0.91
C VAL A 107 -7.98 9.11 -0.31
N THR A 108 -7.86 9.17 1.03
CA THR A 108 -6.79 9.92 1.69
C THR A 108 -5.40 9.43 1.28
N GLY A 109 -5.21 8.11 1.18
CA GLY A 109 -3.96 7.50 0.72
C GLY A 109 -3.61 7.89 -0.71
N VAL A 110 -4.57 7.81 -1.65
CA VAL A 110 -4.39 8.24 -3.04
C VAL A 110 -4.02 9.73 -3.11
N VAL A 111 -4.74 10.58 -2.38
CA VAL A 111 -4.45 12.02 -2.31
C VAL A 111 -3.03 12.26 -1.80
N LEU A 112 -2.62 11.58 -0.72
CA LEU A 112 -1.29 11.72 -0.15
C LEU A 112 -0.21 11.31 -1.15
N VAL A 113 -0.37 10.16 -1.82
CA VAL A 113 0.57 9.68 -2.84
C VAL A 113 0.71 10.69 -3.98
N VAL A 114 -0.42 11.19 -4.51
CA VAL A 114 -0.40 12.20 -5.58
C VAL A 114 0.31 13.48 -5.13
N VAL A 115 0.04 13.95 -3.91
CA VAL A 115 0.67 15.15 -3.35
C VAL A 115 2.18 14.96 -3.19
N LEU A 116 2.61 13.86 -2.56
CA LEU A 116 4.02 13.54 -2.36
C LEU A 116 4.77 13.37 -3.70
N PHE A 117 4.16 12.68 -4.65
CA PHE A 117 4.73 12.51 -5.99
C PHE A 117 4.95 13.87 -6.69
N ARG A 118 3.98 14.78 -6.59
CA ARG A 118 4.12 16.14 -7.15
C ARG A 118 5.25 16.92 -6.48
N PHE A 119 5.45 16.76 -5.17
CA PHE A 119 6.57 17.38 -4.47
C PHE A 119 7.92 16.83 -4.96
N VAL A 120 8.06 15.51 -5.06
CA VAL A 120 9.28 14.85 -5.55
C VAL A 120 9.61 15.30 -6.97
N VAL A 121 8.65 15.28 -7.90
CA VAL A 121 8.85 15.70 -9.28
C VAL A 121 9.25 17.17 -9.37
N ARG A 122 8.63 18.05 -8.58
CA ARG A 122 9.01 19.48 -8.53
C ARG A 122 10.42 19.67 -7.98
N GLY A 123 10.79 18.95 -6.93
CA GLY A 123 12.14 18.97 -6.36
C GLY A 123 13.19 18.52 -7.37
N TRP A 124 12.94 17.40 -8.07
CA TRP A 124 13.82 16.90 -9.11
C TRP A 124 13.98 17.90 -10.27
N ARG A 125 12.88 18.47 -10.77
CA ARG A 125 12.94 19.50 -11.84
C ARG A 125 13.82 20.69 -11.44
N ARG A 126 13.70 21.17 -10.19
CA ARG A 126 14.53 22.26 -9.66
C ARG A 126 16.01 21.88 -9.53
N TRP A 127 16.30 20.66 -9.10
CA TRP A 127 17.67 20.16 -9.00
C TRP A 127 18.34 20.04 -10.39
N LYS A 128 17.63 19.47 -11.38
CA LYS A 128 18.12 19.39 -12.77
C LYS A 128 18.39 20.77 -13.38
N ALA A 129 17.56 21.78 -13.10
CA ALA A 129 17.74 23.13 -13.61
C ALA A 129 18.98 23.86 -13.03
N ARG A 130 19.51 23.40 -11.88
CA ARG A 130 20.75 23.94 -11.28
C ARG A 130 22.03 23.26 -11.79
N GLY A 131 21.90 22.18 -12.58
CA GLY A 131 23.01 21.32 -13.00
C GLY A 131 23.60 21.63 -14.39
N THR A 132 23.19 22.70 -15.07
CA THR A 132 23.82 23.16 -16.33
C THR A 132 24.77 24.32 -16.06
N PRO A 133 26.10 24.10 -16.00
CA PRO A 133 27.05 25.19 -16.05
C PRO A 133 26.98 25.82 -17.44
N THR A 134 26.65 27.11 -17.52
CA THR A 134 26.93 27.92 -18.71
C THR A 134 28.43 27.92 -18.94
N ARG A 135 28.89 27.14 -19.94
CA ARG A 135 30.23 27.28 -20.48
C ARG A 135 30.29 28.63 -21.19
N ALA A 136 31.00 29.58 -20.59
CA ALA A 136 31.46 30.80 -21.22
C ALA A 136 32.70 30.50 -22.06
#